data_AF-A0A5C7SJA7-F1
#
_entry.id   AF-A0A5C7SJA7-F1
#
_cell.length_a   1.000
_cell.length_b   1.000
_cell.length_c   1.000
_cell.angle_alpha   90.00
_cell.angle_beta   90.00
_cell.angle_gamma   90.00
#
_symmetry.space_group_name_H-M   'P 1'
#
loop_
_entity.id
_entity.type
_entity.pdbx_description
1 polymer ?
#
loop_
_entity_poly.entity_id
_entity_poly.type
_entity_poly.pdbx_seq_one_letter_code
_entity_poly.pdbx_strand_id
1 'polypeptide(L)'
;MLLEISIVIVLTLLNGVLAMSELAIVSSRPARLKVLSDQGSRGAAMAIRLAEEPGRFLSTVQIGITLVGVLSGAFSGATLGARLSGWLGSQGLSLAAADAVGVGSVVVAITYLSLIIGELVPKQVALRAPEAVASKIAPAMVFLSRAAAPLVWLLDISGRLVLSA
;
A
#
# COMPACT_ATOMS: atom_id res chain seq x y z
N MET A 1 -12.71 18.00 6.72
CA MET A 1 -12.61 17.85 5.26
C MET A 1 -11.15 17.77 4.80
N LEU A 2 -10.35 18.84 4.95
CA LEU A 2 -8.96 18.84 4.49
C LEU A 2 -8.11 17.76 5.16
N LEU A 3 -8.20 17.60 6.49
CA LEU A 3 -7.44 16.59 7.22
C LEU A 3 -7.79 15.16 6.79
N GLU A 4 -9.08 14.83 6.64
CA GLU A 4 -9.53 13.49 6.21
C GLU A 4 -9.04 13.19 4.78
N ILE A 5 -9.20 14.15 3.86
CA ILE A 5 -8.73 14.02 2.48
C ILE A 5 -7.21 13.89 2.42
N SER A 6 -6.47 14.69 3.19
CA SER A 6 -5.01 14.59 3.29
C SER A 6 -4.56 13.23 3.80
N ILE A 7 -5.23 12.69 4.84
CA ILE A 7 -4.95 11.34 5.34
C ILE A 7 -5.17 10.31 4.24
N VAL A 8 -6.31 10.35 3.55
CA VAL A 8 -6.62 9.39 2.48
C VAL A 8 -5.58 9.47 1.36
N ILE A 9 -5.21 10.68 0.92
CA ILE A 9 -4.17 10.85 -0.11
C ILE A 9 -2.84 10.26 0.34
N VAL A 10 -2.39 10.59 1.56
CA VAL A 10 -1.12 10.08 2.09
C VAL A 10 -1.14 8.56 2.20
N LEU A 11 -2.25 7.99 2.67
CA LEU A 11 -2.42 6.54 2.78
C LEU A 11 -2.44 5.88 1.40
N THR A 12 -3.18 6.40 0.42
CA THR A 12 -3.18 5.88 -0.95
C THR A 12 -1.79 5.93 -1.58
N LEU A 13 -1.03 7.01 -1.38
CA LEU A 13 0.35 7.11 -1.87
C LEU A 13 1.27 6.10 -1.19
N LEU A 14 1.14 5.93 0.13
CA LEU A 14 1.89 4.93 0.88
C LEU A 14 1.58 3.51 0.37
N ASN A 15 0.31 3.20 0.14
CA ASN A 15 -0.10 1.93 -0.48
C ASN A 15 0.57 1.73 -1.85
N GLY A 16 0.60 2.79 -2.66
CA GLY A 16 1.23 2.76 -3.98
C GLY A 16 2.71 2.47 -3.91
N VAL A 17 3.44 3.10 -2.98
CA VAL A 17 4.88 2.84 -2.76
C VAL A 17 5.10 1.41 -2.31
N LEU A 18 4.28 0.89 -1.39
CA LEU A 18 4.38 -0.48 -0.90
C LEU A 18 4.15 -1.49 -2.04
N ALA A 19 3.04 -1.36 -2.77
CA ALA A 19 2.69 -2.21 -3.91
C ALA A 19 3.75 -2.14 -5.03
N MET A 20 4.29 -0.95 -5.31
CA MET A 20 5.38 -0.76 -6.27
C MET A 20 6.64 -1.49 -5.80
N SER A 21 6.99 -1.39 -4.52
CA SER A 21 8.19 -2.00 -3.95
C SER A 21 8.14 -3.52 -4.01
N GLU A 22 7.01 -4.10 -3.61
CA GLU A 22 6.75 -5.53 -3.68
C GLU A 22 7.02 -6.04 -5.08
N LEU A 23 6.34 -5.47 -6.07
CA LEU A 23 6.40 -5.95 -7.44
C LEU A 23 7.76 -5.67 -8.08
N ALA A 24 8.40 -4.55 -7.74
CA ALA A 24 9.74 -4.22 -8.24
C ALA A 24 10.78 -5.23 -7.74
N ILE A 25 10.77 -5.59 -6.45
CA ILE A 25 11.72 -6.55 -5.88
C ILE A 25 11.45 -7.96 -6.42
N VAL A 26 10.20 -8.40 -6.46
CA VAL A 26 9.82 -9.73 -6.97
C VAL A 26 10.12 -9.88 -8.47
N SER A 27 9.97 -8.81 -9.25
CA SER A 27 10.20 -8.85 -10.71
C SER A 27 11.66 -8.54 -11.10
N SER A 28 12.49 -8.08 -10.16
CA SER A 28 13.88 -7.73 -10.44
C SER A 28 14.74 -8.97 -10.65
N ARG A 29 15.68 -8.89 -11.60
CA ARG A 29 16.66 -9.97 -11.80
C ARG A 29 17.88 -9.75 -10.90
N PRO A 30 18.25 -10.71 -10.02
CA PRO A 30 19.40 -10.55 -9.12
C PRO A 30 20.71 -10.21 -9.84
N ALA A 31 20.95 -10.81 -11.01
CA ALA A 31 22.15 -10.54 -11.82
C ALA A 31 22.25 -9.07 -12.26
N ARG A 32 21.12 -8.44 -12.62
CA ARG A 32 21.09 -7.02 -13.03
C ARG A 32 21.26 -6.09 -11.84
N LEU A 33 20.65 -6.41 -10.71
CA LEU A 33 20.87 -5.67 -9.46
C LEU A 33 22.34 -5.74 -9.02
N LYS A 34 23.00 -6.89 -9.20
CA LYS A 34 24.42 -7.05 -8.87
C LYS A 34 25.29 -6.15 -9.73
N VAL A 35 25.05 -6.09 -11.04
CA VAL A 35 25.74 -5.14 -11.94
C VAL A 35 25.56 -3.69 -11.48
N LEU A 36 24.34 -3.28 -11.11
CA LEU A 36 24.09 -1.92 -10.60
C LEU A 36 24.79 -1.66 -9.26
N SER A 37 24.87 -2.67 -8.38
CA SER A 37 25.61 -2.60 -7.13
C SER A 37 27.10 -2.43 -7.36
N ASP A 38 27.68 -3.20 -8.28
CA ASP A 38 29.10 -3.14 -8.66
C ASP A 38 29.45 -1.78 -9.29
N GLN A 39 28.48 -1.12 -9.93
CA GLN A 39 28.58 0.26 -10.43
C GLN A 39 28.42 1.33 -9.31
N GLY A 40 28.32 0.93 -8.04
CA GLY A 40 28.28 1.83 -6.89
C GLY A 40 26.89 2.17 -6.35
N SER A 41 25.82 1.55 -6.88
CA SER A 41 24.46 1.79 -6.37
C SER A 41 24.22 1.10 -5.02
N ARG A 42 24.30 1.89 -3.93
CA ARG A 42 23.94 1.43 -2.58
C ARG A 42 22.49 0.90 -2.50
N GLY A 43 21.59 1.51 -3.27
CA GLY A 43 20.20 1.08 -3.36
C GLY A 43 20.05 -0.32 -3.97
N ALA A 44 20.83 -0.62 -5.02
CA ALA A 44 20.86 -1.95 -5.62
C ALA A 44 21.39 -3.02 -4.63
N ALA A 45 22.44 -2.70 -3.88
CA ALA A 45 22.94 -3.58 -2.81
C ALA A 45 21.87 -3.87 -1.75
N MET A 46 21.10 -2.86 -1.34
CA MET A 46 19.98 -3.04 -0.40
C MET A 46 18.83 -3.83 -1.01
N ALA A 47 18.52 -3.63 -2.30
CA ALA A 47 17.52 -4.40 -3.02
C ALA A 47 17.88 -5.89 -3.08
N ILE A 48 19.17 -6.22 -3.30
CA ILE A 48 19.65 -7.61 -3.24
C ILE A 48 19.38 -8.21 -1.85
N ARG A 49 19.71 -7.50 -0.77
CA ARG A 49 19.46 -7.97 0.60
C ARG A 49 17.97 -8.19 0.91
N LEU A 50 17.10 -7.33 0.38
CA LEU A 50 15.64 -7.53 0.50
C LEU A 50 15.17 -8.76 -0.27
N ALA A 51 15.79 -9.05 -1.42
CA ALA A 51 15.49 -10.23 -2.23
C ALA A 51 16.05 -11.54 -1.67
N GLU A 52 17.06 -11.49 -0.79
CA GLU A 52 17.62 -12.66 -0.09
C GLU A 52 16.65 -13.22 0.98
N GLU A 53 15.84 -12.36 1.61
CA GLU A 53 14.81 -12.74 2.60
C GLU A 53 13.40 -12.37 2.11
N PRO A 54 12.92 -12.94 0.98
CA PRO A 54 11.69 -12.49 0.34
C PRO A 54 10.46 -12.72 1.23
N GLY A 55 10.42 -13.79 2.03
CA GLY A 55 9.30 -14.07 2.93
C GLY A 55 9.07 -12.94 3.95
N ARG A 56 10.12 -12.50 4.66
CA ARG A 56 10.03 -11.43 5.66
C ARG A 56 9.67 -10.08 5.03
N PHE A 57 10.26 -9.80 3.86
CA PHE A 57 9.96 -8.59 3.10
C PHE A 57 8.49 -8.58 2.67
N LEU A 58 8.03 -9.62 1.97
CA LEU A 58 6.66 -9.75 1.48
C LEU A 58 5.65 -9.64 2.62
N SER A 59 5.86 -10.35 3.73
CA SER A 59 4.99 -10.23 4.89
C SER A 59 4.92 -8.79 5.42
N THR A 60 6.06 -8.10 5.55
CA THR A 60 6.09 -6.69 5.96
C THR A 60 5.23 -5.82 5.03
N VAL A 61 5.45 -5.94 3.72
CA VAL A 61 4.77 -5.08 2.74
C VAL A 61 3.27 -5.36 2.75
N GLN A 62 2.88 -6.63 2.80
CA GLN A 62 1.48 -7.04 2.78
C GLN A 62 0.73 -6.61 4.04
N ILE A 63 1.36 -6.68 5.22
CA ILE A 63 0.80 -6.11 6.45
C ILE A 63 0.64 -4.60 6.30
N GLY A 64 1.64 -3.93 5.73
CA GLY A 64 1.58 -2.50 5.44
C GLY A 64 0.40 -2.14 4.53
N ILE A 65 0.25 -2.83 3.39
CA ILE A 65 -0.86 -2.66 2.44
C ILE A 65 -2.20 -2.87 3.14
N THR A 66 -2.32 -3.93 3.93
CA THR A 66 -3.55 -4.24 4.66
C THR A 66 -3.91 -3.15 5.68
N LEU A 67 -2.94 -2.72 6.50
CA LEU A 67 -3.13 -1.66 7.48
C LEU A 67 -3.54 -0.34 6.82
N VAL A 68 -2.84 0.03 5.75
CA VAL A 68 -3.13 1.24 4.98
C VAL A 68 -4.52 1.16 4.34
N GLY A 69 -4.92 0.00 3.81
CA GLY A 69 -6.26 -0.24 3.27
C GLY A 69 -7.35 -0.09 4.32
N VAL A 70 -7.18 -0.70 5.49
CA VAL A 70 -8.14 -0.61 6.61
C VAL A 70 -8.28 0.82 7.10
N LEU A 71 -7.17 1.52 7.34
CA LEU A 71 -7.18 2.93 7.76
C LEU A 71 -7.82 3.80 6.68
N SER A 72 -7.45 3.62 5.40
CA SER A 72 -8.05 4.39 4.30
C SER A 72 -9.56 4.18 4.25
N GLY A 73 -10.04 2.94 4.35
CA GLY A 73 -11.47 2.64 4.34
C GLY A 73 -12.20 3.26 5.53
N ALA A 74 -11.63 3.16 6.73
CA ALA A 74 -12.21 3.72 7.95
C ALA A 74 -12.32 5.26 7.89
N PHE A 75 -11.29 5.95 7.41
CA PHE A 75 -11.28 7.42 7.33
C PHE A 75 -12.04 7.96 6.11
N SER A 76 -12.05 7.24 4.98
CA SER A 76 -12.70 7.70 3.74
C SER A 76 -14.19 7.38 3.67
N GLY A 77 -14.57 6.10 3.83
CA GLY A 77 -15.91 5.62 3.51
C GLY A 77 -16.98 6.14 4.47
N ALA A 78 -16.70 6.09 5.77
CA ALA A 78 -17.65 6.53 6.80
C ALA A 78 -17.84 8.06 6.79
N THR A 79 -16.75 8.81 6.64
CA THR A 79 -16.77 10.27 6.84
C THR A 79 -17.17 11.04 5.59
N LEU A 80 -16.64 10.68 4.42
CA LEU A 80 -16.96 11.38 3.17
C LEU A 80 -18.34 10.96 2.65
N GLY A 81 -18.70 9.69 2.82
CA GLY A 81 -20.02 9.16 2.46
C GLY A 81 -21.13 9.85 3.23
N ALA A 82 -21.04 9.88 4.56
CA ALA A 82 -22.05 10.52 5.42
C ALA A 82 -22.20 12.03 5.14
N ARG A 83 -21.11 12.73 4.76
CA ARG A 83 -21.17 14.14 4.38
C ARG A 83 -21.91 14.35 3.06
N LEU A 84 -21.65 13.51 2.05
CA LEU A 84 -22.37 13.59 0.79
C LEU A 84 -23.85 13.25 0.99
N SER A 85 -24.15 12.24 1.81
CA SER A 85 -25.52 11.89 2.19
C SER A 85 -26.23 13.04 2.90
N GLY A 86 -25.59 13.71 3.85
CA GLY A 86 -26.15 14.90 4.52
C GLY A 86 -26.42 16.05 3.54
N TRP A 87 -25.52 16.29 2.59
CA TRP A 87 -25.73 17.30 1.54
C TRP A 87 -26.89 16.92 0.62
N LEU A 88 -26.98 15.66 0.18
CA LEU A 88 -28.09 15.16 -0.63
C LEU A 88 -29.44 15.25 0.11
N GLY A 89 -29.46 14.95 1.41
CA GLY A 89 -30.64 15.14 2.25
C GLY A 89 -31.09 16.61 2.30
N SER A 90 -30.14 17.56 2.35
CA SER A 90 -30.46 19.00 2.29
C SER A 90 -31.05 19.45 0.95
N GLN A 91 -30.86 18.68 -0.12
CA GLN A 91 -31.44 18.92 -1.45
C GLN A 91 -32.83 18.27 -1.62
N GLY A 92 -33.39 17.66 -0.58
CA GLY A 92 -34.75 17.11 -0.58
C GLY A 92 -34.85 15.61 -0.88
N LEU A 93 -33.73 14.88 -0.92
CA LEU A 93 -33.75 13.42 -1.00
C LEU A 93 -34.23 12.80 0.32
N SER A 94 -34.96 11.67 0.22
CA SER A 94 -35.29 10.87 1.39
C SER A 94 -34.02 10.34 2.05
N LEU A 95 -34.03 10.19 3.38
CA LEU A 95 -32.84 9.78 4.14
C LEU A 95 -32.22 8.49 3.61
N ALA A 96 -33.06 7.50 3.29
CA ALA A 96 -32.62 6.22 2.73
C ALA A 96 -31.97 6.36 1.33
N ALA A 97 -32.52 7.22 0.46
CA ALA A 97 -31.94 7.47 -0.86
C ALA A 97 -30.65 8.28 -0.78
N ALA A 98 -30.59 9.28 0.11
CA ALA A 98 -29.41 10.08 0.36
C ALA A 98 -28.25 9.25 0.92
N ASP A 99 -28.53 8.31 1.82
CA ASP A 99 -27.53 7.39 2.36
C ASP A 99 -27.02 6.41 1.30
N ALA A 100 -27.93 5.76 0.57
CA ALA A 100 -27.56 4.80 -0.48
C ALA A 100 -26.73 5.46 -1.59
N VAL A 101 -27.16 6.62 -2.09
CA VAL A 101 -26.46 7.34 -3.17
C VAL A 101 -25.20 8.00 -2.66
N GLY A 102 -25.25 8.66 -1.50
CA GLY A 102 -24.12 9.41 -0.95
C GLY A 102 -22.97 8.50 -0.54
N VAL A 103 -23.23 7.50 0.30
CA VAL A 103 -22.21 6.54 0.72
C VAL A 103 -21.78 5.67 -0.48
N GLY A 104 -22.74 5.15 -1.25
CA GLY A 104 -22.45 4.27 -2.38
C GLY A 104 -21.55 4.93 -3.43
N SER A 105 -21.88 6.15 -3.86
CA SER A 105 -21.08 6.87 -4.87
C SER A 105 -19.69 7.23 -4.36
N VAL A 106 -19.56 7.68 -3.11
CA VAL A 106 -18.26 8.01 -2.51
C VAL A 106 -17.38 6.77 -2.39
N VAL A 107 -17.93 5.66 -1.91
CA VAL A 107 -17.19 4.40 -1.79
C VAL A 107 -16.70 3.95 -3.16
N VAL A 108 -17.56 3.96 -4.19
CA VAL A 108 -17.16 3.59 -5.57
C VAL A 108 -16.06 4.52 -6.09
N ALA A 109 -16.22 5.83 -5.96
CA ALA A 109 -15.27 6.81 -6.47
C ALA A 109 -13.90 6.70 -5.78
N ILE A 110 -13.88 6.61 -4.45
CA ILE A 110 -12.64 6.48 -3.67
C ILE A 110 -11.98 5.13 -3.92
N THR A 111 -12.75 4.05 -3.99
CA THR A 111 -12.21 2.72 -4.31
C THR A 111 -11.54 2.74 -5.68
N TYR A 112 -12.21 3.28 -6.70
CA TYR A 112 -11.65 3.38 -8.05
C TYR A 112 -10.35 4.20 -8.07
N LEU A 113 -10.36 5.40 -7.47
CA LEU A 113 -9.17 6.26 -7.41
C LEU A 113 -8.03 5.59 -6.63
N SER A 114 -8.33 4.95 -5.51
CA SER A 114 -7.35 4.26 -4.68
C SER A 114 -6.76 3.04 -5.38
N LEU A 115 -7.55 2.28 -6.14
CA LEU A 115 -7.05 1.16 -6.93
C LEU A 115 -6.13 1.63 -8.06
N ILE A 116 -6.52 2.69 -8.76
CA ILE A 116 -5.74 3.21 -9.88
C ILE A 116 -4.42 3.81 -9.36
N ILE A 117 -4.50 4.77 -8.44
CA ILE A 117 -3.34 5.56 -7.98
C ILE A 117 -2.52 4.80 -6.94
N GLY A 118 -3.19 4.08 -6.05
CA GLY A 118 -2.56 3.38 -4.93
C GLY A 118 -2.12 1.95 -5.24
N GLU A 119 -2.42 1.39 -6.42
CA GLU A 119 -2.04 0.00 -6.70
C GLU A 119 -1.67 -0.24 -8.16
N LEU A 120 -2.58 -0.03 -9.10
CA LEU A 120 -2.40 -0.41 -10.51
C LEU A 120 -1.30 0.39 -11.20
N VAL A 121 -1.35 1.72 -11.13
CA VAL A 121 -0.33 2.58 -11.75
C VAL A 121 1.06 2.33 -11.14
N PRO A 122 1.22 2.31 -9.80
CA PRO A 122 2.50 1.99 -9.19
C PRO A 122 3.06 0.62 -9.60
N LYS A 123 2.21 -0.42 -9.67
CA LYS A 123 2.61 -1.75 -10.14
C LYS A 123 3.07 -1.72 -11.60
N GLN A 124 2.38 -0.99 -12.47
CA GLN A 124 2.81 -0.82 -13.86
C GLN A 124 4.17 -0.10 -13.97
N VAL A 125 4.43 0.89 -13.12
CA VAL A 125 5.74 1.55 -13.05
C VAL A 125 6.82 0.57 -12.62
N ALA A 126 6.56 -0.26 -11.60
CA ALA A 126 7.48 -1.29 -11.14
C ALA A 126 7.83 -2.29 -12.25
N LEU A 127 6.86 -2.74 -13.05
CA LEU A 127 7.09 -3.71 -14.12
C LEU A 127 7.89 -3.16 -15.29
N ARG A 128 7.81 -1.86 -15.57
CA ARG A 128 8.55 -1.24 -16.68
C ARG A 128 10.04 -1.14 -16.43
N ALA A 129 10.45 -0.92 -15.18
CA ALA A 129 11.86 -0.76 -14.80
C ALA A 129 12.13 -1.32 -13.39
N PRO A 130 11.98 -2.64 -13.19
CA PRO A 130 11.95 -3.24 -11.85
C PRO A 130 13.25 -2.99 -11.10
N GLU A 131 14.42 -3.15 -11.73
CA GLU A 131 15.70 -2.99 -11.02
C GLU A 131 15.97 -1.53 -10.61
N ALA A 132 15.58 -0.57 -11.45
CA ALA A 132 15.74 0.86 -11.15
C ALA A 132 14.80 1.29 -10.02
N VAL A 133 13.55 0.83 -10.06
CA VAL A 133 12.55 1.10 -9.02
C VAL A 133 12.94 0.44 -7.71
N ALA A 134 13.32 -0.84 -7.75
CA ALA A 134 13.81 -1.59 -6.59
C ALA A 134 15.01 -0.89 -5.94
N SER A 135 16.00 -0.48 -6.75
CA SER A 135 17.18 0.22 -6.23
C SER A 135 16.83 1.57 -5.58
N LYS A 136 15.87 2.33 -6.13
CA LYS A 136 15.46 3.61 -5.55
C LYS A 136 14.70 3.45 -4.24
N ILE A 137 13.85 2.44 -4.14
CA ILE A 137 12.92 2.31 -3.00
C ILE A 137 13.47 1.39 -1.89
N ALA A 138 14.45 0.53 -2.19
CA ALA A 138 15.06 -0.39 -1.23
C ALA A 138 15.52 0.25 0.10
N PRO A 139 16.12 1.47 0.14
CA PRO A 139 16.51 2.09 1.41
C PRO A 139 15.31 2.35 2.34
N ALA A 140 14.22 2.87 1.80
CA ALA A 140 12.99 3.13 2.56
C ALA A 140 12.38 1.81 3.06
N MET A 141 12.39 0.77 2.21
CA MET A 141 11.86 -0.53 2.58
C MET A 141 12.68 -1.24 3.64
N VAL A 142 14.01 -1.14 3.63
CA VAL A 142 14.84 -1.70 4.70
C VAL A 142 14.54 -1.01 6.04
N PHE A 143 14.32 0.31 6.05
CA PHE A 143 13.90 1.01 7.26
C PHE A 143 12.54 0.49 7.73
N LEU A 144 11.56 0.40 6.82
CA LEU A 144 10.23 -0.08 7.14
C LEU A 144 10.23 -1.52 7.65
N SER A 145 10.94 -2.44 7.00
CA SER A 145 11.08 -3.84 7.44
C SER A 145 11.77 -3.99 8.78
N ARG A 146 12.67 -3.07 9.15
CA ARG A 146 13.25 -3.03 10.50
C ARG A 146 12.24 -2.53 11.53
N ALA A 147 11.53 -1.45 11.22
CA ALA A 147 10.51 -0.90 12.12
C ALA A 147 9.35 -1.88 12.35
N ALA A 148 8.92 -2.58 11.30
CA ALA A 148 7.84 -3.56 11.34
C ALA A 148 8.28 -4.94 11.87
N ALA A 149 9.58 -5.16 12.11
CA ALA A 149 10.10 -6.46 12.53
C ALA A 149 9.40 -7.06 13.76
N PRO A 150 9.08 -6.30 14.84
CA PRO A 150 8.39 -6.86 16.01
C PRO A 150 6.97 -7.34 15.67
N LEU A 151 6.26 -6.57 14.84
CA LEU A 151 4.90 -6.88 14.40
C LEU A 151 4.89 -8.13 13.51
N VAL A 152 5.82 -8.20 12.55
CA VAL A 152 5.98 -9.35 11.66
C VAL A 152 6.33 -10.61 12.45
N TRP A 153 7.22 -10.51 13.44
CA TRP A 153 7.59 -11.63 14.30
C TRP A 153 6.40 -12.18 15.09
N LEU A 154 5.56 -11.30 15.66
CA LEU A 154 4.34 -11.69 16.37
C LEU A 154 3.37 -12.45 15.45
N LEU A 155 3.19 -11.95 14.23
CA LEU A 155 2.31 -12.55 13.23
C LEU A 155 2.85 -13.89 12.71
N ASP A 156 4.15 -14.00 12.49
CA ASP A 156 4.83 -15.23 12.06
C ASP A 156 4.72 -16.32 13.14
N ILE A 157 4.87 -15.98 14.42
CA ILE A 157 4.61 -16.90 15.54
C ILE A 157 3.14 -17.33 15.57
N SER A 158 2.22 -16.38 15.43
CA SER A 158 0.79 -16.69 15.44
C SER A 158 0.41 -17.65 14.30
N GLY A 159 0.95 -17.41 13.09
CA GLY A 159 0.75 -18.29 11.93
C GLY A 159 1.33 -19.69 12.15
N ARG A 160 2.55 -19.79 12.69
CA ARG A 160 3.15 -21.08 13.04
C ARG A 160 2.33 -21.84 14.09
N LEU A 161 1.82 -21.17 15.11
CA LEU A 161 0.99 -21.78 16.15
C LEU A 161 -0.29 -22.39 15.56
N VAL A 162 -0.98 -21.67 14.68
CA VAL A 162 -2.19 -22.16 14.01
C VAL A 162 -1.90 -23.33 13.09
N LEU A 163 -0.78 -23.32 12.36
CA LEU A 163 -0.37 -24.42 11.48
C LEU A 163 0.18 -25.64 12.25
N SER A 164 0.59 -25.45 13.51
CA SER A 164 1.05 -26.52 14.39
C SER A 164 -0.06 -27.16 15.25
N ALA A 165 -1.29 -26.64 15.17
CA ALA A 165 -2.49 -27.17 15.81
C ALA A 165 -3.28 -28.06 14.85
#